data_AF-A0A7Y6Q749-F1
#
_entry.id   AF-A0A7Y6Q749-F1
#
_cell.length_a   1.000
_cell.length_b   1.000
_cell.length_c   1.000
_cell.angle_alpha   90.00
_cell.angle_beta   90.00
_cell.angle_gamma   90.00
#
_symmetry.space_group_name_H-M   'P 1'
#
loop_
_entity.id
_entity.type
_entity.pdbx_description
1 polymer ?
#
loop_
_entity_poly.entity_id
_entity_poly.type
_entity_poly.pdbx_seq_one_letter_code
_entity_poly.pdbx_strand_id
1 'polypeptide(L)'
;MSEIMQRYLFHIHLAGATSRDSVGTLLPDDSQAVEHGRLIADEIAEEDDYRGVIVAVENAEGRLLARLTASRAMPPWLIARSRFEHAWAEMRIDFSKL
;
A
#
# COMPACT_ATOMS: atom_id res chain seq x y z
N MET A 1 -4.16 32.65 -12.44
CA MET A 1 -3.57 32.13 -11.20
C MET A 1 -2.81 30.88 -11.60
N SER A 2 -1.49 30.85 -11.48
CA SER A 2 -0.75 29.61 -11.66
C SER A 2 -1.09 28.69 -10.49
N GLU A 3 -1.65 27.52 -10.74
CA GLU A 3 -1.78 26.49 -9.70
C GLU A 3 -0.37 26.17 -9.20
N ILE A 4 -0.16 26.37 -7.90
CA ILE A 4 1.11 26.01 -7.26
C ILE A 4 1.12 24.48 -7.17
N MET A 5 1.82 23.83 -8.10
CA MET A 5 2.00 22.39 -8.04
C MET A 5 3.08 22.05 -7.02
N GLN A 6 2.79 21.06 -6.17
CA GLN A 6 3.70 20.53 -5.17
C GLN A 6 4.07 19.09 -5.50
N ARG A 7 5.27 18.67 -5.10
CA ARG A 7 5.73 17.30 -5.30
C ARG A 7 5.30 16.43 -4.13
N TYR A 8 4.72 15.28 -4.43
CA TYR A 8 4.34 14.25 -3.46
C TYR A 8 4.99 12.92 -3.82
N LEU A 9 5.36 12.15 -2.81
CA LEU A 9 6.00 10.84 -2.95
C LEU A 9 5.00 9.74 -2.55
N PHE A 10 5.01 8.64 -3.30
CA PHE A 10 4.11 7.51 -3.08
C PHE A 10 4.90 6.24 -2.81
N HIS A 11 5.02 5.87 -1.53
CA HIS A 11 5.75 4.66 -1.14
C HIS A 11 4.81 3.47 -1.02
N ILE A 12 5.14 2.37 -1.69
CA ILE A 12 4.32 1.17 -1.74
C ILE A 12 4.91 0.14 -0.77
N HIS A 13 4.10 -0.31 0.17
CA HIS A 13 4.43 -1.40 1.08
C HIS A 13 3.57 -2.62 0.76
N LEU A 14 4.22 -3.75 0.49
CA LEU A 14 3.56 -4.98 0.10
C LEU A 14 4.40 -6.19 0.52
N ALA A 15 3.77 -7.18 1.17
CA ALA A 15 4.41 -8.45 1.55
C ALA A 15 5.77 -8.32 2.28
N GLY A 16 5.92 -7.28 3.12
CA GLY A 16 7.17 -6.99 3.84
C GLY A 16 8.24 -6.25 3.03
N ALA A 17 8.03 -6.04 1.73
CA ALA A 17 8.85 -5.19 0.89
C ALA A 17 8.31 -3.75 0.87
N THR A 18 9.23 -2.79 0.67
CA THR A 18 8.88 -1.38 0.47
C THR A 18 9.53 -0.88 -0.82
N SER A 19 8.70 -0.47 -1.78
CA SER A 19 9.14 0.27 -2.96
C SER A 19 9.00 1.76 -2.68
N ARG A 20 10.13 2.48 -2.68
CA ARG A 20 10.15 3.91 -2.42
C ARG A 20 10.15 4.68 -3.73
N ASP A 21 9.11 5.46 -3.97
CA ASP A 21 9.14 6.49 -4.99
C ASP A 21 10.17 7.59 -4.65
N SER A 22 11.11 7.82 -5.55
CA SER A 22 12.14 8.86 -5.47
C SER A 22 11.90 10.03 -6.42
N VAL A 23 10.93 9.90 -7.34
CA VAL A 23 10.64 10.90 -8.37
C VAL A 23 9.51 11.81 -7.92
N GLY A 24 8.44 11.20 -7.41
CA GLY A 24 7.22 11.89 -7.01
C GLY A 24 6.35 12.35 -8.17
N THR A 25 5.11 12.71 -7.82
CA THR A 25 4.13 13.29 -8.74
C THR A 25 3.86 14.74 -8.34
N LEU A 26 3.73 15.62 -9.34
CA LEU A 26 3.32 17.01 -9.12
C LEU A 26 1.80 17.08 -9.05
N LEU A 27 1.26 17.53 -7.91
CA LEU A 27 -0.18 17.67 -7.69
C LEU A 27 -0.52 19.04 -7.07
N PRO A 28 -1.75 19.54 -7.22
CA PRO A 28 -2.12 20.88 -6.76
C PRO A 28 -2.12 21.04 -5.23
N ASP A 29 -2.54 20.00 -4.49
CA ASP A 29 -2.72 20.07 -3.05
C ASP A 29 -2.70 18.68 -2.37
N ASP A 30 -2.64 18.69 -1.04
CA ASP A 30 -2.60 17.48 -0.21
C ASP A 30 -3.80 16.55 -0.45
N SER A 31 -4.99 17.10 -0.76
CA SER A 31 -6.20 16.30 -0.99
C SER A 31 -6.12 15.53 -2.29
N GLN A 32 -5.67 16.19 -3.36
CA GLN A 32 -5.37 15.56 -4.64
C GLN A 32 -4.28 14.48 -4.50
N ALA A 33 -3.26 14.72 -3.67
CA ALA A 33 -2.25 13.71 -3.37
C ALA A 33 -2.82 12.48 -2.67
N VAL A 34 -3.71 12.67 -1.70
CA VAL A 34 -4.38 11.56 -1.01
C VAL A 34 -5.31 10.78 -1.96
N GLU A 35 -6.06 11.47 -2.82
CA GLU A 35 -6.92 10.82 -3.82
C GLU A 35 -6.09 10.02 -4.84
N HIS A 36 -5.01 10.60 -5.35
CA HIS A 36 -4.09 9.92 -6.24
C HIS A 36 -3.45 8.68 -5.59
N GLY A 37 -3.04 8.79 -4.33
CA GLY A 37 -2.51 7.65 -3.58
C GLY A 37 -3.54 6.53 -3.37
N ARG A 38 -4.84 6.87 -3.30
CA ARG A 38 -5.92 5.89 -3.21
C ARG A 38 -6.09 5.14 -4.53
N LEU A 39 -6.05 5.86 -5.65
CA LEU A 39 -6.10 5.26 -6.98
C LEU A 39 -4.94 4.26 -7.19
N ILE A 40 -3.72 4.64 -6.80
CA ILE A 40 -2.56 3.72 -6.86
C ILE A 40 -2.81 2.46 -6.00
N ALA A 41 -3.35 2.63 -4.79
CA ALA A 41 -3.64 1.49 -3.92
C ALA A 41 -4.72 0.56 -4.53
N ASP A 42 -5.74 1.15 -5.15
CA ASP A 42 -6.81 0.40 -5.81
C ASP A 42 -6.34 -0.32 -7.07
N GLU A 43 -5.53 0.34 -7.92
CA GLU A 43 -4.93 -0.26 -9.12
C GLU A 43 -4.03 -1.44 -8.78
N ILE A 44 -3.15 -1.29 -7.78
CA ILE A 44 -2.26 -2.38 -7.36
C ILE A 44 -3.10 -3.56 -6.82
N ALA A 45 -4.15 -3.29 -6.06
CA ALA A 45 -5.01 -4.30 -5.47
C ALA A 45 -6.02 -4.94 -6.44
N GLU A 46 -6.01 -4.59 -7.74
CA GLU A 46 -6.76 -5.34 -8.75
C GLU A 46 -6.27 -6.79 -8.86
N GLU A 47 -4.98 -7.02 -8.64
CA GLU A 47 -4.41 -8.35 -8.53
C GLU A 47 -4.61 -8.90 -7.10
N ASP A 48 -5.17 -10.12 -7.00
CA ASP A 48 -5.52 -10.73 -5.72
C ASP A 48 -4.32 -10.88 -4.77
N ASP A 49 -3.12 -11.08 -5.32
CA ASP A 49 -1.86 -11.21 -4.57
C ASP A 49 -1.39 -9.89 -3.95
N TYR A 50 -1.92 -8.76 -4.42
CA TYR A 50 -1.51 -7.42 -4.00
C TYR A 50 -2.57 -6.67 -3.18
N ARG A 51 -3.66 -7.34 -2.78
CA ARG A 51 -4.72 -6.75 -1.95
C ARG A 51 -4.27 -6.27 -0.56
N GLY A 52 -3.10 -6.70 -0.10
CA GLY A 52 -2.47 -6.23 1.14
C GLY A 52 -1.63 -4.96 0.99
N VAL A 53 -1.66 -4.30 -0.17
CA VAL A 53 -0.87 -3.10 -0.45
C VAL A 53 -1.24 -1.94 0.49
N ILE A 54 -0.22 -1.24 0.95
CA ILE A 54 -0.34 0.05 1.65
C ILE A 54 0.45 1.09 0.86
N VAL A 55 -0.21 2.17 0.44
CA VAL A 55 0.43 3.33 -0.18
C VAL A 55 0.58 4.43 0.88
N ALA A 56 1.82 4.76 1.22
CA ALA A 56 2.15 5.91 2.06
C ALA A 56 2.38 7.14 1.17
N VAL A 57 1.67 8.22 1.48
CA VAL A 57 1.75 9.50 0.74
C VAL A 57 2.52 10.50 1.59
N GLU A 58 3.61 11.02 1.04
CA GLU A 58 4.43 12.05 1.69
C GLU A 58 4.47 13.32 0.83
N ASN A 59 4.52 14.49 1.46
CA ASN A 59 4.80 15.74 0.75
C ASN A 59 6.30 15.93 0.50
N ALA A 60 6.68 16.97 -0.23
CA ALA A 60 8.08 17.28 -0.55
C ALA A 60 8.98 17.53 0.68
N GLU A 61 8.39 17.82 1.83
CA GLU A 61 9.10 18.04 3.10
C GLU A 61 9.30 16.72 3.88
N GLY A 62 8.82 15.59 3.36
CA GLY A 62 8.86 14.28 4.03
C GLY A 62 7.78 14.12 5.11
N ARG A 63 6.76 14.97 5.12
CA ARG A 63 5.61 14.82 6.02
C ARG A 63 4.66 13.77 5.44
N LEU A 64 4.44 12.71 6.22
CA LEU A 64 3.41 11.72 5.94
C LEU A 64 2.01 12.34 6.02
N LEU A 65 1.32 12.36 4.89
CA LEU A 65 -0.06 12.84 4.77
C LEU A 65 -1.07 11.73 5.07
N ALA A 66 -0.86 10.53 4.51
CA ALA A 66 -1.77 9.41 4.69
C ALA A 66 -1.09 8.05 4.46
N ARG A 67 -1.70 7.00 5.03
CA ARG A 67 -1.46 5.60 4.64
C ARG A 67 -2.77 5.02 4.13
N LEU A 68 -2.75 4.56 2.89
CA LEU A 68 -3.93 4.20 2.12
C LEU A 68 -3.87 2.72 1.78
N THR A 69 -4.93 2.00 2.10
CA THR A 69 -5.18 0.64 1.61
C THR A 69 -6.18 0.70 0.47
N ALA A 70 -6.27 -0.36 -0.33
CA ALA A 70 -7.32 -0.45 -1.33
C ALA A 70 -8.73 -0.33 -0.70
N SER A 71 -9.61 0.39 -1.38
CA SER A 71 -11.02 0.59 -1.08
C SER A 71 -11.81 -0.72 -1.22
N ARG A 72 -11.39 -1.57 -2.17
CA ARG A 72 -12.04 -2.84 -2.46
C ARG A 72 -11.70 -3.84 -1.36
N ALA A 73 -12.58 -3.94 -0.37
CA ALA A 73 -12.45 -4.86 0.76
C ALA A 73 -12.01 -6.25 0.28
N MET A 74 -10.98 -6.81 0.93
CA MET A 74 -10.62 -8.22 0.76
C MET A 74 -11.90 -9.04 0.89
N PRO A 75 -12.26 -9.84 -0.12
CA PRO A 75 -13.44 -10.64 0.00
C PRO A 75 -13.26 -11.64 1.17
N PRO A 76 -14.33 -11.96 1.91
CA PRO A 76 -14.23 -12.73 3.16
C PRO A 76 -13.46 -14.05 3.04
N TRP A 77 -13.50 -14.69 1.85
CA TRP A 77 -12.78 -15.94 1.59
C TRP A 77 -11.26 -15.78 1.47
N LEU A 78 -10.76 -14.61 1.05
CA LEU A 78 -9.32 -14.30 1.03
C LEU A 78 -8.81 -13.94 2.43
N ILE A 79 -9.64 -13.33 3.28
CA ILE A 79 -9.33 -13.12 4.71
C ILE A 79 -9.16 -14.48 5.41
N ALA A 80 -10.02 -15.45 5.09
CA ALA A 80 -9.91 -16.81 5.61
C ALA A 80 -8.62 -17.49 5.15
N ARG A 81 -8.27 -17.44 3.86
CA ARG A 81 -7.02 -18.03 3.34
C ARG A 81 -5.77 -17.38 3.91
N SER A 82 -5.76 -16.05 4.10
CA SER A 82 -4.66 -15.34 4.75
C SER A 82 -4.47 -15.77 6.22
N ARG A 83 -5.56 -15.96 6.98
CA ARG A 83 -5.48 -16.53 8.33
C ARG A 83 -5.00 -17.97 8.34
N PHE A 84 -5.45 -18.78 7.37
CA PHE A 84 -4.97 -20.16 7.22
C PHE A 84 -3.49 -20.22 6.85
N GLU A 85 -3.01 -19.38 5.93
CA GLU A 85 -1.60 -19.33 5.55
C GLU A 85 -0.71 -18.74 6.65
N HIS A 86 -1.19 -17.74 7.41
CA HIS A 86 -0.49 -17.26 8.61
C HIS A 86 -0.42 -18.35 9.69
N ALA A 87 -1.54 -19.03 9.97
CA ALA A 87 -1.58 -20.13 10.92
C ALA A 87 -0.71 -21.32 10.47
N TRP A 88 -0.64 -21.60 9.16
CA TRP A 88 0.25 -22.63 8.60
C TRP A 88 1.74 -22.23 8.67
N ALA A 89 2.05 -20.95 8.47
CA ALA A 89 3.40 -20.43 8.63
C ALA A 89 3.86 -20.47 10.10
N GLU A 90 2.97 -20.18 11.05
CA GLU A 90 3.22 -20.33 12.48
C GLU A 90 3.28 -21.80 12.93
N MET A 91 2.53 -22.70 12.26
CA MET A 91 2.51 -24.14 12.54
C MET A 91 3.58 -24.96 11.81
N ARG A 92 4.46 -24.35 10.99
CA ARG A 92 5.71 -25.01 10.54
C ARG A 92 6.69 -25.15 11.71
N ILE A 93 6.27 -25.95 12.68
CA ILE A 93 7.13 -26.66 13.60
C ILE A 93 8.12 -27.46 12.74
N ASP A 94 9.38 -27.27 13.08
CA ASP A 94 10.54 -27.86 12.41
C ASP A 94 10.49 -29.39 12.53
N PHE A 95 9.96 -30.07 11.50
CA PHE A 95 10.00 -31.53 11.40
C PHE A 95 11.42 -32.08 11.14
N SER A 96 12.45 -31.22 11.04
CA SER A 96 13.85 -31.64 10.92
C SER A 96 14.48 -32.07 12.25
N LYS A 97 13.71 -32.06 13.36
CA LYS A 97 14.13 -32.56 14.68
C LYS A 97 13.37 -33.83 15.12
N LEU A 98 12.75 -34.55 14.19
CA LEU A 98 12.22 -35.91 14.42
C LEU A 98 13.10 -36.95 13.71
#